data_AF-D2VIU8-F1
#
_entry.id   AF-D2VIU8-F1
#
_cell.length_a   1.000
_cell.length_b   1.000
_cell.length_c   1.000
_cell.angle_alpha   90.00
_cell.angle_beta   90.00
_cell.angle_gamma   90.00
#
_symmetry.space_group_name_H-M   'P 1'
#
loop_
_entity.id
_entity.type
_entity.pdbx_description
1 polymer ?
#
loop_
_entity_poly.entity_id
_entity_poly.type
_entity_poly.pdbx_seq_one_letter_code
_entity_poly.pdbx_strand_id
1 'polypeptide(L)'
;MANSTIYANQTYCDEALFNLPSSIYLDSIPQIINGVCPDTIFTPISSSLVLLNHLIIVFVGLAGVIYKRNNAHIRYRSPVYLYWSMFASTLLVGISCLRFMIGRTIFPCPLHAVTFFIFPQVLMMPSILKCFRVFLLYRINLEKSKVHNEARFSIAVKEKGIELESKELSEGSPAVGTPELNTSSSNIMSIATDDDRSSEAGEALSEISTTQTRKIKILEFLASTKFATIIYISLLIFHLCFWLIFSGIDQAISNSGNPGKTIVLQVGLLDFTKGCVSSSNAVLLVAAQCIFYLIIEIIVFVLFAFFTDRDTWGMKRETFVLISFQVVAAILYIALGSIGIIKTLVDYFVAYAHVILIYVGLELCVNVVAPVGYAFMMDWKEGRGEEMDTVGGFLQDKKNVENLLDFARRR
;
A
#
# COMPACT_ATOMS: atom_id res chain seq x y z
N MET A 1 40.92 29.10 36.29
CA MET A 1 39.45 29.27 36.26
C MET A 1 39.14 30.36 35.25
N ALA A 2 38.91 29.97 34.00
CA ALA A 2 38.53 30.92 32.95
C ALA A 2 37.03 31.17 33.08
N ASN A 3 36.63 32.41 33.31
CA ASN A 3 35.25 32.85 33.19
C ASN A 3 34.84 32.75 31.72
N SER A 4 34.40 31.55 31.32
CA SER A 4 33.49 31.42 30.19
C SER A 4 32.20 32.12 30.62
N THR A 5 32.05 33.39 30.26
CA THR A 5 30.74 34.03 30.15
C THR A 5 29.93 33.16 29.19
N ILE A 6 29.20 32.23 29.80
CA ILE A 6 28.18 31.40 29.19
C ILE A 6 27.26 32.38 28.48
N TYR A 7 27.33 32.39 27.15
CA TYR A 7 26.29 32.98 26.34
C TYR A 7 25.00 32.24 26.68
N ALA A 8 24.26 32.77 27.66
CA ALA A 8 22.92 32.36 28.06
C ALA A 8 21.86 32.68 26.98
N ASN A 9 22.27 32.66 25.70
CA ASN A 9 21.37 32.64 24.57
C ASN A 9 21.07 31.17 24.26
N GLN A 10 20.04 30.67 24.95
CA GLN A 10 19.28 29.46 24.63
C GLN A 10 20.14 28.20 24.45
N THR A 11 20.63 27.63 25.55
CA THR A 11 21.09 26.25 25.55
C THR A 11 19.94 25.34 25.10
N TYR A 12 20.10 24.69 23.94
CA TYR A 12 19.16 23.69 23.39
C TYR A 12 19.04 22.42 24.25
N CYS A 13 19.81 22.31 25.32
CA CYS A 13 19.94 21.13 26.17
C CYS A 13 19.46 21.44 27.59
N ASP A 14 18.77 20.48 28.20
CA ASP A 14 18.34 20.58 29.60
C ASP A 14 19.54 20.42 30.54
N GLU A 15 19.63 21.23 31.59
CA GLU A 15 20.73 21.17 32.58
C GLU A 15 20.78 19.82 33.31
N ALA A 16 19.63 19.16 33.50
CA ALA A 16 19.57 17.85 34.12
C ALA A 16 20.36 16.79 33.35
N LEU A 17 20.50 16.97 32.02
CA LEU A 17 21.29 16.07 31.19
C LEU A 17 22.78 16.12 31.56
N PHE A 18 23.32 17.24 32.06
CA PHE A 18 24.73 17.40 32.44
C PHE A 18 25.04 16.99 33.89
N ASN A 19 24.00 16.79 34.70
CA ASN A 19 24.14 16.36 36.10
C ASN A 19 24.17 14.83 36.25
N LEU A 20 24.13 14.07 35.14
CA LEU A 20 24.17 12.62 35.16
C LEU A 20 25.60 12.09 35.41
N PRO A 21 25.76 10.90 36.01
CA PRO A 21 27.05 10.23 36.12
C PRO A 21 27.74 10.08 34.76
N SER A 22 29.06 10.29 34.72
CA SER A 22 29.85 10.22 33.47
C SER A 22 29.73 8.86 32.76
N SER A 23 29.42 7.78 33.48
CA SER A 23 29.20 6.44 32.93
C SER A 23 27.95 6.30 32.07
N ILE A 24 27.03 7.28 32.09
CA ILE A 24 25.78 7.24 31.33
C ILE A 24 25.94 7.83 29.93
N TYR A 25 26.94 8.67 29.69
CA TYR A 25 27.16 9.27 28.37
C TYR A 25 27.84 8.27 27.43
N LEU A 26 27.53 8.41 26.13
CA LEU A 26 28.23 7.68 25.10
C LEU A 26 29.67 8.19 24.92
N ASP A 27 29.87 9.50 25.08
CA ASP A 27 31.16 10.17 24.98
C ASP A 27 31.84 10.33 26.34
N SER A 28 33.18 10.26 26.36
CA SER A 28 33.98 10.39 27.60
C SER A 28 33.84 11.76 28.30
N ILE A 29 33.50 12.81 27.56
CA ILE A 29 33.30 14.16 28.08
C ILE A 29 31.99 14.72 27.49
N PRO A 30 30.96 14.98 28.30
CA PRO A 30 29.69 15.51 27.80
C PRO A 30 29.88 16.96 27.35
N GLN A 31 29.88 17.18 26.03
CA GLN A 31 30.01 18.51 25.42
C GLN A 31 28.91 18.70 24.39
N ILE A 32 28.47 19.96 24.22
CA ILE A 32 27.56 20.33 23.13
C ILE A 32 28.39 20.49 21.87
N ILE A 33 28.19 19.61 20.89
CA ILE A 33 28.91 19.62 19.62
C ILE A 33 27.91 19.96 18.51
N ASN A 34 28.17 21.02 17.74
CA ASN A 34 27.29 21.47 16.64
C ASN A 34 25.83 21.74 17.07
N GLY A 35 25.61 22.21 18.30
CA GLY A 35 24.27 22.45 18.84
C GLY A 35 23.49 21.17 19.19
N VAL A 36 24.16 20.02 19.22
CA VAL A 36 23.58 18.73 19.62
C VAL A 36 24.02 18.39 21.04
N CYS A 37 23.07 18.00 21.89
CA CYS A 37 23.36 17.54 23.25
C CYS A 37 24.05 16.18 23.24
N PRO A 38 24.85 15.84 24.28
CA PRO A 38 25.48 14.53 24.38
C PRO A 38 24.44 13.41 24.50
N ASP A 39 24.61 12.36 23.69
CA ASP A 39 23.74 11.19 23.76
C ASP A 39 24.07 10.33 25.00
N THR A 40 23.03 9.71 25.58
CA THR A 40 23.19 8.72 26.65
C THR A 40 23.29 7.32 26.08
N ILE A 41 23.85 6.37 26.83
CA ILE A 41 23.90 4.93 26.49
C ILE A 41 22.51 4.32 26.26
N PHE A 42 21.44 4.93 26.77
CA PHE A 42 20.07 4.42 26.60
C PHE A 42 19.55 4.59 25.17
N THR A 43 19.98 5.63 24.45
CA THR A 43 19.59 5.88 23.06
C THR A 43 20.04 4.76 22.10
N PRO A 44 21.33 4.34 22.07
CA PRO A 44 21.76 3.23 21.21
C PRO A 44 21.17 1.90 21.67
N ILE A 45 21.00 1.65 22.97
CA ILE A 45 20.38 0.41 23.48
C ILE A 45 18.92 0.30 23.00
N SER A 46 18.10 1.33 23.25
CA SER A 46 16.69 1.34 22.84
C SER A 46 16.54 1.24 21.32
N SER A 47 17.38 1.94 20.55
CA SER A 47 17.38 1.87 19.08
C SER A 47 17.83 0.51 18.55
N SER A 48 18.79 -0.15 19.21
CA SER A 48 19.21 -1.50 18.87
C SER A 48 18.09 -2.52 19.09
N LEU A 49 17.31 -2.37 20.18
CA LEU A 49 16.16 -3.22 20.44
C LEU A 49 15.06 -3.04 19.39
N VAL A 50 14.75 -1.79 19.02
CA VAL A 50 13.79 -1.48 17.94
C VAL A 50 14.26 -2.08 16.61
N LEU A 51 15.53 -1.90 16.26
CA LEU A 51 16.10 -2.45 15.03
C LEU A 51 16.07 -3.99 15.02
N LEU A 52 16.48 -4.63 16.12
CA LEU A 52 16.47 -6.08 16.24
C LEU A 52 15.06 -6.65 16.08
N ASN A 53 14.07 -6.05 16.77
CA ASN A 53 12.68 -6.46 16.64
C ASN A 53 12.18 -6.31 15.20
N HIS A 54 12.51 -5.19 14.54
CA HIS A 54 12.15 -4.96 13.14
C HIS A 54 12.79 -6.00 12.21
N LEU A 55 14.08 -6.31 12.38
CA LEU A 55 14.77 -7.30 11.56
C LEU A 55 14.19 -8.71 11.73
N ILE A 56 13.75 -9.08 12.95
CA ILE A 56 13.03 -10.34 13.19
C ILE A 56 11.72 -10.37 12.40
N ILE A 57 10.92 -9.29 12.45
CA ILE A 57 9.66 -9.18 11.70
C ILE A 57 9.90 -9.30 10.20
N VAL A 58 10.90 -8.59 9.66
CA VAL A 58 11.27 -8.65 8.24
C VAL A 58 11.74 -10.05 7.85
N PHE A 59 12.58 -10.70 8.66
CA PHE A 59 13.07 -12.05 8.39
C PHE A 59 11.93 -13.08 8.36
N VAL A 60 11.07 -13.08 9.38
CA VAL A 60 9.91 -13.97 9.46
C VAL A 60 8.94 -13.69 8.30
N GLY A 61 8.65 -12.42 8.02
CA GLY A 61 7.81 -12.00 6.91
C GLY A 61 8.36 -12.44 5.55
N LEU A 62 9.65 -12.24 5.30
CA LEU A 62 10.32 -12.60 4.06
C LEU A 62 10.32 -14.12 3.85
N ALA A 63 10.73 -14.90 4.86
CA ALA A 63 10.71 -16.36 4.81
C ALA A 63 9.29 -16.88 4.55
N GLY A 64 8.30 -16.30 5.24
CA GLY A 64 6.89 -16.63 5.09
C GLY A 64 6.34 -16.33 3.69
N VAL A 65 6.63 -15.14 3.14
CA VAL A 65 6.20 -14.74 1.79
C VAL A 65 6.85 -15.63 0.74
N ILE A 66 8.14 -15.97 0.87
CA ILE A 66 8.83 -16.87 -0.07
C ILE A 66 8.20 -18.27 -0.03
N TYR A 67 7.99 -18.81 1.17
CA TYR A 67 7.43 -20.15 1.37
C TYR A 67 5.98 -20.25 0.90
N LYS A 68 5.14 -19.25 1.20
CA LYS A 68 3.70 -19.21 0.86
C LYS A 68 3.37 -18.40 -0.40
N ARG A 69 4.34 -18.13 -1.28
CA ARG A 69 4.13 -17.26 -2.47
C ARG A 69 3.00 -17.69 -3.41
N ASN A 70 2.68 -18.98 -3.44
CA ASN A 70 1.65 -19.56 -4.29
C ASN A 70 0.25 -19.57 -3.65
N ASN A 71 0.14 -19.32 -2.34
CA ASN A 71 -1.14 -19.31 -1.64
C ASN A 71 -1.98 -18.10 -2.09
N ALA A 72 -3.31 -18.28 -2.20
CA ALA A 72 -4.24 -17.27 -2.68
C ALA A 72 -4.17 -15.96 -1.86
N HIS A 73 -4.00 -16.04 -0.53
CA HIS A 73 -3.89 -14.87 0.37
C HIS A 73 -2.71 -13.96 0.02
N ILE A 74 -1.57 -14.57 -0.32
CA ILE A 74 -0.32 -13.88 -0.67
C ILE A 74 -0.37 -13.40 -2.12
N ARG A 75 -0.87 -14.25 -3.04
CA ARG A 75 -1.01 -13.91 -4.46
C ARG A 75 -1.92 -12.71 -4.67
N TYR A 76 -3.01 -12.61 -3.92
CA TYR A 76 -3.96 -11.49 -4.01
C TYR A 76 -3.31 -10.16 -3.60
N ARG A 77 -2.51 -10.17 -2.52
CA ARG A 77 -1.75 -8.98 -2.05
C ARG A 77 -0.56 -8.63 -2.94
N SER A 78 -0.17 -9.56 -3.83
CA SER A 78 0.94 -9.47 -4.75
C SER A 78 2.30 -9.42 -4.04
N PRO A 79 3.12 -10.48 -4.15
CA PRO A 79 4.41 -10.57 -3.47
C PRO A 79 5.32 -9.35 -3.68
N VAL A 80 5.26 -8.74 -4.86
CA VAL A 80 6.04 -7.54 -5.22
C VAL A 80 5.76 -6.38 -4.25
N TYR A 81 4.51 -6.13 -3.88
CA TYR A 81 4.17 -5.06 -2.93
C TYR A 81 4.64 -5.38 -1.50
N LEU A 82 4.56 -6.66 -1.12
CA LEU A 82 5.07 -7.12 0.18
C LEU A 82 6.59 -6.93 0.26
N TYR A 83 7.34 -7.27 -0.80
CA TYR A 83 8.78 -7.04 -0.88
C TYR A 83 9.13 -5.56 -0.84
N TRP A 84 8.41 -4.71 -1.59
CA TRP A 84 8.62 -3.27 -1.56
C TRP A 84 8.36 -2.67 -0.17
N SER A 85 7.29 -3.07 0.50
CA SER A 85 6.97 -2.61 1.86
C SER A 85 8.06 -3.01 2.85
N MET A 86 8.53 -4.27 2.82
CA MET A 86 9.65 -4.73 3.66
C MET A 86 10.96 -4.00 3.35
N PHE A 87 11.29 -3.77 2.08
CA PHE A 87 12.52 -3.06 1.70
C PHE A 87 12.49 -1.58 2.11
N ALA A 88 11.38 -0.90 1.82
CA ALA A 88 11.15 0.50 2.16
C ALA A 88 11.23 0.74 3.67
N SER A 89 10.54 -0.09 4.45
CA SER A 89 10.56 -0.02 5.91
C SER A 89 11.94 -0.36 6.49
N THR A 90 12.64 -1.37 5.96
CA THR A 90 13.99 -1.73 6.41
C THR A 90 14.98 -0.59 6.18
N LEU A 91 14.93 0.08 5.03
CA LEU A 91 15.77 1.25 4.78
C LEU A 91 15.49 2.37 5.77
N LEU A 92 14.22 2.70 5.98
CA LEU A 92 13.80 3.77 6.87
C LEU A 92 14.17 3.50 8.34
N VAL A 93 13.79 2.33 8.86
CA VAL A 93 14.08 1.92 10.25
C VAL A 93 15.59 1.71 10.44
N GLY A 94 16.26 1.11 9.47
CA GLY A 94 17.71 0.88 9.49
C GLY A 94 18.48 2.19 9.59
N ILE A 95 18.26 3.14 8.68
CA ILE A 95 18.96 4.43 8.70
C ILE A 95 18.64 5.22 9.98
N SER A 96 17.37 5.23 10.40
CA SER A 96 16.94 5.94 11.62
C SER A 96 17.57 5.34 12.89
N CYS A 97 17.59 4.01 13.02
CA CYS A 97 18.21 3.35 14.18
C CYS A 97 19.74 3.48 14.15
N LEU A 98 20.38 3.36 12.99
CA LEU A 98 21.82 3.55 12.83
C LEU A 98 22.26 4.95 13.28
N ARG A 99 21.47 5.98 12.98
CA ARG A 99 21.69 7.34 13.48
C ARG A 99 21.77 7.40 15.00
N PHE A 100 20.81 6.77 15.69
CA PHE A 100 20.78 6.76 17.15
C PHE A 100 21.82 5.81 17.77
N MET A 101 22.24 4.76 17.05
CA MET A 101 23.27 3.84 17.50
C MET A 101 24.69 4.45 17.41
N ILE A 102 24.98 5.14 16.30
CA ILE A 102 26.28 5.80 16.07
C ILE A 102 26.39 7.09 16.89
N GLY A 103 25.25 7.75 17.14
CA GLY A 103 25.17 9.03 17.84
C GLY A 103 24.83 10.17 16.88
N ARG A 104 24.01 11.10 17.36
CA ARG A 104 23.48 12.23 16.58
C ARG A 104 24.55 13.25 16.19
N THR A 105 25.67 13.27 16.91
CA THR A 105 26.82 14.17 16.70
C THR A 105 27.72 13.73 15.55
N ILE A 106 27.83 12.42 15.33
CA ILE A 106 28.74 11.80 14.35
C ILE A 106 28.00 11.39 13.07
N PHE A 107 26.74 10.99 13.17
CA PHE A 107 25.99 10.46 12.03
C PHE A 107 25.84 11.51 10.90
N PRO A 108 26.15 11.17 9.63
CA PRO A 108 26.18 12.15 8.54
C PRO A 108 24.82 12.82 8.33
N CYS A 109 24.81 14.15 8.47
CA CYS A 109 23.60 14.96 8.35
C CYS A 109 22.83 14.75 7.03
N PRO A 110 23.48 14.67 5.84
CA PRO A 110 22.76 14.50 4.58
C PRO A 110 21.93 13.21 4.52
N LEU A 111 22.43 12.11 5.08
CA LEU A 111 21.69 10.84 5.08
C LEU A 111 20.44 10.92 5.96
N HIS A 112 20.54 11.57 7.12
CA HIS A 112 19.38 11.82 7.99
C HIS A 112 18.36 12.72 7.30
N ALA A 113 18.82 13.82 6.70
CA ALA A 113 17.94 14.77 6.05
C ALA A 113 17.17 14.16 4.87
N VAL A 114 17.85 13.40 4.00
CA VAL A 114 17.20 12.68 2.90
C VAL A 114 16.13 11.74 3.44
N THR A 115 16.49 10.93 4.44
CA THR A 115 15.58 9.96 5.06
C THR A 115 14.36 10.64 5.66
N PHE A 116 14.56 11.79 6.30
CA PHE A 116 13.51 12.59 6.91
C PHE A 116 12.53 13.18 5.88
N PHE A 117 13.01 13.58 4.70
CA PHE A 117 12.15 14.10 3.61
C PHE A 117 11.40 13.01 2.86
N ILE A 118 12.04 11.88 2.58
CA ILE A 118 11.38 10.78 1.88
C ILE A 118 10.44 9.99 2.81
N PHE A 119 10.55 10.18 4.12
CA PHE A 119 9.83 9.41 5.14
C PHE A 119 8.31 9.31 4.89
N PRO A 120 7.56 10.43 4.71
CA PRO A 120 6.10 10.34 4.54
C PRO A 120 5.72 9.52 3.31
N GLN A 121 6.46 9.69 2.22
CA GLN A 121 6.21 8.97 0.99
C GLN A 121 6.52 7.48 1.14
N VAL A 122 7.70 7.14 1.66
CA VAL A 122 8.16 5.74 1.83
C VAL A 122 7.20 4.97 2.73
N LEU A 123 6.69 5.62 3.79
CA LEU A 123 5.75 5.01 4.72
C LEU A 123 4.35 4.82 4.10
N MET A 124 3.79 5.87 3.49
CA MET A 124 2.36 5.90 3.18
C MET A 124 2.02 5.42 1.77
N MET A 125 2.95 5.54 0.82
CA MET A 125 2.71 5.17 -0.58
C MET A 125 2.38 3.69 -0.80
N PRO A 126 3.05 2.71 -0.13
CA PRO A 126 2.69 1.31 -0.28
C PRO A 126 1.22 1.04 0.06
N SER A 127 0.70 1.66 1.14
CA SER A 127 -0.70 1.54 1.56
C SER A 127 -1.66 2.18 0.55
N ILE A 128 -1.36 3.41 0.10
CA ILE A 128 -2.16 4.12 -0.91
C ILE A 128 -2.26 3.30 -2.21
N LEU A 129 -1.12 2.84 -2.74
CA LEU A 129 -1.08 2.07 -3.99
C LEU A 129 -1.77 0.71 -3.85
N LYS A 130 -1.65 0.05 -2.68
CA LYS A 130 -2.37 -1.19 -2.37
C LYS A 130 -3.89 -0.97 -2.43
N CYS A 131 -4.41 0.02 -1.71
CA CYS A 131 -5.83 0.33 -1.67
C CYS A 131 -6.37 0.73 -3.05
N PHE A 132 -5.62 1.57 -3.78
CA PHE A 132 -5.95 1.98 -5.13
C PHE A 132 -6.02 0.78 -6.08
N ARG A 133 -5.04 -0.13 -6.02
CA ARG A 133 -5.03 -1.34 -6.85
C ARG A 133 -6.23 -2.24 -6.56
N VAL A 134 -6.56 -2.48 -5.29
CA VAL A 134 -7.69 -3.34 -4.94
C VAL A 134 -9.00 -2.73 -5.46
N PHE A 135 -9.17 -1.42 -5.33
CA PHE A 135 -10.31 -0.70 -5.91
C PHE A 135 -10.38 -0.88 -7.45
N LEU A 136 -9.25 -0.77 -8.16
CA LEU A 136 -9.21 -1.00 -9.61
C LEU A 136 -9.54 -2.44 -9.99
N LEU A 137 -9.02 -3.43 -9.25
CA LEU A 137 -9.35 -4.85 -9.47
C LEU A 137 -10.84 -5.13 -9.29
N TYR A 138 -11.47 -4.50 -8.30
CA TYR A 138 -12.91 -4.56 -8.12
C TYR A 138 -13.65 -3.99 -9.34
N ARG A 139 -13.25 -2.81 -9.82
CA ARG A 139 -13.83 -2.19 -11.03
C ARG A 139 -13.66 -3.08 -12.27
N ILE A 140 -12.49 -3.71 -12.45
CA ILE A 140 -12.24 -4.66 -13.54
C ILE A 140 -13.21 -5.84 -13.47
N ASN A 141 -13.42 -6.40 -12.28
CA ASN A 141 -14.33 -7.53 -12.09
C ASN A 141 -15.78 -7.17 -12.41
N LEU A 142 -16.23 -5.97 -12.01
CA LEU A 142 -17.56 -5.48 -12.37
C LEU A 142 -17.72 -5.34 -13.88
N GLU A 143 -16.77 -4.70 -14.57
CA GLU A 143 -16.85 -4.51 -16.02
C GLU A 143 -16.78 -5.83 -16.78
N LYS A 144 -15.91 -6.77 -16.35
CA LYS A 144 -15.87 -8.13 -16.92
C LYS A 144 -17.19 -8.89 -16.72
N SER A 145 -17.83 -8.73 -15.56
CA SER A 145 -19.13 -9.35 -15.31
C SER A 145 -20.23 -8.77 -16.21
N LYS A 146 -20.20 -7.46 -16.51
CA LYS A 146 -21.15 -6.84 -17.45
C LYS A 146 -20.98 -7.39 -18.86
N VAL A 147 -19.74 -7.41 -19.36
CA VAL A 147 -19.41 -7.95 -20.70
C VAL A 147 -19.87 -9.39 -20.83
N HIS A 148 -19.63 -10.21 -19.80
CA HIS A 148 -20.04 -11.62 -19.80
C HIS A 148 -21.56 -11.80 -19.78
N ASN A 149 -22.28 -10.96 -19.04
CA ASN A 149 -23.74 -11.00 -18.99
C ASN A 149 -24.36 -10.53 -20.31
N GLU A 150 -23.82 -9.48 -20.92
CA GLU A 150 -24.24 -8.99 -22.24
C GLU A 150 -23.97 -10.04 -23.34
N ALA A 151 -22.81 -10.70 -23.31
CA ALA A 151 -22.50 -11.79 -24.23
C ALA A 151 -23.44 -13.00 -24.06
N ARG A 152 -23.82 -13.34 -22.83
CA ARG A 152 -24.83 -14.41 -22.59
C ARG A 152 -26.21 -14.01 -23.08
N PHE A 153 -26.61 -12.76 -22.87
CA PHE A 153 -27.90 -12.26 -23.32
C PHE A 153 -27.99 -12.26 -24.85
N SER A 154 -26.94 -11.84 -25.56
CA SER A 154 -26.93 -11.85 -27.02
C SER A 154 -27.00 -13.25 -27.61
N ILE A 155 -26.31 -14.23 -27.02
CA ILE A 155 -26.42 -15.65 -27.41
C ILE A 155 -27.86 -16.16 -27.20
N ALA A 156 -28.45 -15.89 -26.03
CA ALA A 156 -29.81 -16.35 -25.71
C ALA A 156 -30.89 -15.72 -26.62
N VAL A 157 -30.71 -14.46 -27.05
CA VAL A 157 -31.61 -13.82 -28.02
C VAL A 157 -31.46 -14.44 -29.41
N LYS A 158 -30.22 -14.74 -29.84
CA LYS A 158 -29.97 -15.40 -31.12
C LYS A 158 -30.57 -16.81 -31.19
N GLU A 159 -30.46 -17.58 -30.11
CA GLU A 159 -31.06 -18.92 -30.03
C GLU A 159 -32.60 -18.87 -30.12
N LYS A 160 -33.26 -17.93 -29.43
CA LYS A 160 -34.72 -17.77 -29.50
C LYS A 160 -35.23 -17.27 -30.85
N GLY A 161 -34.46 -16.41 -31.52
CA GLY A 161 -34.80 -15.94 -32.87
C GLY A 161 -34.84 -17.09 -33.88
N ILE A 162 -33.83 -17.96 -33.84
CA ILE A 162 -33.74 -19.15 -34.70
C ILE A 162 -34.91 -20.12 -34.43
N GLU A 163 -35.32 -20.28 -33.17
CA GLU A 163 -36.45 -21.14 -32.82
C GLU A 163 -37.79 -20.62 -33.38
N LEU A 164 -38.01 -19.30 -33.38
CA LEU A 164 -39.23 -18.68 -33.93
C LEU A 164 -39.30 -18.80 -35.46
N GLU A 165 -38.19 -18.56 -36.16
CA GLU A 165 -38.11 -18.66 -37.62
C GLU A 165 -38.30 -20.11 -38.10
N SER A 166 -37.79 -21.09 -37.34
CA SER A 166 -37.98 -22.51 -37.66
C SER A 166 -39.43 -23.00 -37.52
N LYS A 167 -40.26 -22.34 -36.70
CA LYS A 167 -41.68 -22.69 -36.53
C LYS A 167 -42.55 -22.14 -37.66
N GLU A 168 -42.26 -20.96 -38.19
CA GLU A 168 -43.03 -20.39 -39.30
C GLU A 168 -42.80 -21.15 -40.62
N LEU A 169 -41.63 -21.76 -40.82
CA LEU A 169 -41.36 -22.58 -42.00
C LEU A 169 -42.05 -23.97 -41.96
N SER A 170 -42.54 -24.41 -40.80
CA SER A 170 -43.08 -25.77 -40.62
C SER A 170 -44.62 -25.85 -40.72
N GLU A 171 -45.37 -24.74 -40.77
CA GLU A 171 -46.85 -24.75 -40.81
C GLU A 171 -47.47 -24.67 -42.22
N GLY A 172 -46.65 -24.78 -43.28
CA GLY A 172 -47.10 -24.59 -44.66
C GLY A 172 -47.00 -25.80 -45.59
N SER A 173 -47.46 -27.00 -45.21
CA SER A 173 -47.78 -28.02 -46.23
C SER A 173 -48.76 -29.10 -45.75
N PRO A 174 -50.00 -29.17 -46.30
CA PRO A 174 -50.88 -30.31 -46.11
C PRO A 174 -50.48 -31.45 -47.06
N ALA A 175 -49.99 -32.56 -46.51
CA ALA A 175 -49.70 -33.77 -47.27
C ALA A 175 -50.98 -34.61 -47.51
N VAL A 176 -51.42 -34.66 -48.76
CA VAL A 176 -52.12 -35.83 -49.33
C VAL A 176 -51.04 -36.86 -49.68
N GLY A 177 -51.20 -38.09 -49.20
CA GLY A 177 -50.13 -39.07 -49.11
C GLY A 177 -49.80 -39.85 -50.38
N THR A 178 -48.66 -40.54 -50.33
CA THR A 178 -48.41 -41.93 -50.76
C THR A 178 -46.95 -42.31 -50.48
N PRO A 179 -46.61 -43.60 -50.30
CA PRO A 179 -45.25 -44.04 -50.02
C PRO A 179 -44.56 -44.52 -51.32
N GLU A 180 -43.37 -44.02 -51.64
CA GLU A 180 -42.42 -44.82 -52.42
C GLU A 180 -40.96 -44.34 -52.34
N LEU A 181 -40.11 -45.33 -52.56
CA LEU A 181 -38.67 -45.46 -52.40
C LEU A 181 -37.92 -44.80 -53.58
N ASN A 182 -36.82 -44.07 -53.32
CA ASN A 182 -35.52 -44.12 -54.04
C ASN A 182 -34.72 -42.79 -54.04
N THR A 183 -33.46 -42.94 -53.60
CA THR A 183 -32.18 -42.48 -54.18
C THR A 183 -32.00 -41.10 -54.82
N SER A 184 -30.87 -40.49 -54.42
CA SER A 184 -29.95 -39.62 -55.19
C SER A 184 -30.14 -38.10 -55.19
N SER A 185 -29.10 -37.45 -54.66
CA SER A 185 -28.42 -36.23 -55.12
C SER A 185 -29.15 -35.35 -56.13
N SER A 186 -29.42 -34.09 -55.75
CA SER A 186 -28.91 -32.91 -56.46
C SER A 186 -29.39 -31.59 -55.84
N ASN A 187 -28.46 -30.65 -55.79
CA ASN A 187 -28.64 -29.20 -55.98
C ASN A 187 -29.74 -28.50 -55.17
N ILE A 188 -29.39 -28.07 -53.95
CA ILE A 188 -30.05 -26.92 -53.32
C ILE A 188 -29.35 -25.66 -53.83
N MET A 189 -30.02 -25.04 -54.79
CA MET A 189 -29.73 -23.76 -55.39
C MET A 189 -30.00 -22.64 -54.37
N SER A 190 -29.08 -21.68 -54.35
CA SER A 190 -29.05 -20.46 -53.55
C SER A 190 -30.38 -19.69 -53.53
N ILE A 191 -31.01 -19.61 -52.35
CA ILE A 191 -31.91 -18.51 -52.01
C ILE A 191 -31.06 -17.51 -51.23
N ALA A 192 -30.45 -16.60 -51.98
CA ALA A 192 -29.94 -15.34 -51.47
C ALA A 192 -31.07 -14.33 -51.61
N THR A 193 -31.47 -13.71 -50.51
CA THR A 193 -31.91 -12.30 -50.36
C THR A 193 -32.77 -12.19 -49.09
N ASP A 194 -32.11 -12.15 -47.93
CA ASP A 194 -32.59 -11.39 -46.74
C ASP A 194 -31.42 -11.16 -45.75
N ASP A 195 -30.22 -10.93 -46.29
CA ASP A 195 -28.96 -10.84 -45.53
C ASP A 195 -28.70 -9.44 -44.92
N ASP A 196 -29.43 -8.40 -45.34
CA ASP A 196 -29.07 -7.02 -44.97
C ASP A 196 -29.49 -6.62 -43.55
N ARG A 197 -30.51 -7.25 -42.95
CA ARG A 197 -30.97 -6.90 -41.59
C ARG A 197 -30.24 -7.60 -40.45
N SER A 198 -29.58 -8.74 -40.73
CA SER A 198 -28.79 -9.46 -39.71
C SER A 198 -27.41 -8.83 -39.49
N SER A 199 -26.90 -8.08 -40.47
CA SER A 199 -25.58 -7.45 -40.47
C SER A 199 -25.48 -6.26 -39.50
N GLU A 200 -26.47 -5.37 -39.48
CA GLU A 200 -26.44 -4.15 -38.64
C GLU A 200 -26.46 -4.45 -37.13
N ALA A 201 -27.22 -5.48 -36.70
CA ALA A 201 -27.25 -5.89 -35.30
C ALA A 201 -25.91 -6.52 -34.85
N GLY A 202 -25.19 -7.17 -35.77
CA GLY A 202 -23.86 -7.73 -35.53
C GLY A 202 -22.79 -6.65 -35.37
N GLU A 203 -22.83 -5.60 -36.19
CA GLU A 203 -21.88 -4.49 -36.10
C GLU A 203 -22.02 -3.71 -34.79
N ALA A 204 -23.25 -3.36 -34.37
CA ALA A 204 -23.48 -2.65 -33.11
C ALA A 204 -22.99 -3.43 -31.88
N LEU A 205 -23.16 -4.77 -31.87
CA LEU A 205 -22.67 -5.64 -30.81
C LEU A 205 -21.13 -5.73 -30.78
N SER A 206 -20.51 -5.72 -31.97
CA SER A 206 -19.07 -5.69 -32.09
C SER A 206 -18.49 -4.37 -31.55
N GLU A 207 -19.14 -3.25 -31.84
CA GLU A 207 -18.67 -1.92 -31.43
C GLU A 207 -18.75 -1.73 -29.90
N ILE A 208 -19.86 -2.16 -29.27
CA ILE A 208 -20.03 -2.10 -27.81
C ILE A 208 -18.94 -2.92 -27.10
N SER A 209 -18.62 -4.11 -27.63
CA SER A 209 -17.57 -4.98 -27.10
C SER A 209 -16.18 -4.34 -27.18
N THR A 210 -15.84 -3.63 -28.27
CA THR A 210 -14.52 -2.99 -28.40
C THR A 210 -14.30 -1.88 -27.38
N THR A 211 -15.32 -1.05 -27.12
CA THR A 211 -15.23 0.06 -26.16
C THR A 211 -15.07 -0.45 -24.73
N GLN A 212 -15.83 -1.47 -24.33
CA GLN A 212 -15.69 -2.11 -23.02
C GLN A 212 -14.33 -2.79 -22.86
N THR A 213 -13.85 -3.48 -23.90
CA THR A 213 -12.51 -4.09 -23.92
C THR A 213 -11.41 -3.06 -23.72
N ARG A 214 -11.51 -1.89 -24.35
CA ARG A 214 -10.55 -0.79 -24.17
C ARG A 214 -10.55 -0.28 -22.72
N LYS A 215 -11.73 -0.10 -22.11
CA LYS A 215 -11.85 0.32 -20.70
C LYS A 215 -11.20 -0.70 -19.75
N ILE A 216 -11.44 -1.99 -19.96
CA ILE A 216 -10.83 -3.06 -19.16
C ILE A 216 -9.30 -3.03 -19.29
N LYS A 217 -8.76 -2.89 -20.51
CA LYS A 217 -7.31 -2.79 -20.74
C LYS A 217 -6.67 -1.61 -20.01
N ILE A 218 -7.33 -0.44 -19.99
CA ILE A 218 -6.84 0.74 -19.26
C ILE A 218 -6.84 0.47 -17.76
N LEU A 219 -7.91 -0.10 -17.21
CA LEU A 219 -7.97 -0.44 -15.79
C LEU A 219 -6.92 -1.50 -15.41
N GLU A 220 -6.72 -2.52 -16.25
CA GLU A 220 -5.67 -3.54 -16.07
C GLU A 220 -4.27 -2.93 -16.08
N PHE A 221 -4.02 -1.96 -16.96
CA PHE A 221 -2.77 -1.20 -16.97
C PHE A 221 -2.58 -0.39 -15.67
N LEU A 222 -3.59 0.34 -15.22
CA LEU A 222 -3.55 1.12 -13.97
C LEU A 222 -3.39 0.22 -12.73
N ALA A 223 -3.98 -0.98 -12.74
CA ALA A 223 -3.87 -1.96 -11.66
C ALA A 223 -2.54 -2.75 -11.69
N SER A 224 -1.74 -2.59 -12.74
CA SER A 224 -0.50 -3.34 -12.92
C SER A 224 0.55 -2.96 -11.88
N THR A 225 1.33 -3.94 -11.43
CA THR A 225 2.48 -3.73 -10.52
C THR A 225 3.54 -2.81 -11.15
N LYS A 226 3.70 -2.88 -12.48
CA LYS A 226 4.66 -2.05 -13.23
C LYS A 226 4.29 -0.57 -13.14
N PHE A 227 3.02 -0.23 -13.39
CA PHE A 227 2.54 1.14 -13.31
C PHE A 227 2.70 1.73 -11.89
N ALA A 228 2.31 0.97 -10.88
CA ALA A 228 2.49 1.40 -9.49
C ALA A 228 3.96 1.57 -9.10
N THR A 229 4.85 0.70 -9.60
CA THR A 229 6.30 0.85 -9.38
C THR A 229 6.84 2.13 -10.03
N ILE A 230 6.38 2.46 -11.25
CA ILE A 230 6.75 3.71 -11.92
C ILE A 230 6.28 4.92 -11.11
N ILE A 231 5.03 4.93 -10.63
CA ILE A 231 4.50 6.00 -9.77
C ILE A 231 5.32 6.14 -8.49
N TYR A 232 5.64 5.03 -7.84
CA TYR A 232 6.41 5.04 -6.60
C TYR A 232 7.80 5.66 -6.80
N ILE A 233 8.51 5.24 -7.86
CA ILE A 233 9.85 5.75 -8.19
C ILE A 233 9.78 7.22 -8.61
N SER A 234 8.81 7.62 -9.43
CA SER A 234 8.70 9.01 -9.89
C SER A 234 8.39 9.98 -8.76
N LEU A 235 7.54 9.58 -7.81
CA LEU A 235 7.31 10.36 -6.60
C LEU A 235 8.57 10.41 -5.71
N LEU A 236 9.38 9.35 -5.67
CA LEU A 236 10.60 9.33 -4.87
C LEU A 236 11.63 10.31 -5.43
N ILE A 237 11.79 10.32 -6.75
CA ILE A 237 12.62 11.29 -7.45
C ILE A 237 12.10 12.71 -7.21
N PHE A 238 10.78 12.93 -7.25
CA PHE A 238 10.17 14.23 -6.97
C PHE A 238 10.51 14.73 -5.56
N HIS A 239 10.40 13.89 -4.52
CA HIS A 239 10.76 14.26 -3.15
C HIS A 239 12.25 14.49 -2.96
N LEU A 240 13.12 13.74 -3.65
CA LEU A 240 14.56 13.98 -3.65
C LEU A 240 14.90 15.33 -4.31
N CYS A 241 14.25 15.67 -5.43
CA CYS A 241 14.39 16.99 -6.05
C CYS A 241 13.91 18.11 -5.12
N PHE A 242 12.78 17.92 -4.43
CA PHE A 242 12.26 18.88 -3.46
C PHE A 242 13.27 19.07 -2.32
N TRP A 243 13.79 18.00 -1.74
CA TRP A 243 14.84 18.05 -0.72
C TRP A 243 16.08 18.81 -1.20
N LEU A 244 16.57 18.55 -2.42
CA LEU A 244 17.72 19.27 -3.00
C LEU A 244 17.45 20.77 -3.14
N ILE A 245 16.26 21.16 -3.60
CA ILE A 245 15.88 22.58 -3.76
C ILE A 245 15.86 23.28 -2.38
N PHE A 246 15.16 22.70 -1.40
CA PHE A 246 15.07 23.29 -0.06
C PHE A 246 16.44 23.39 0.61
N SER A 247 17.26 22.36 0.46
CA SER A 247 18.61 22.37 1.03
C SER A 247 19.54 23.38 0.34
N GLY A 248 19.39 23.60 -0.97
CA GLY A 248 20.10 24.64 -1.70
C GLY A 248 19.70 26.05 -1.24
N ILE A 249 18.41 26.28 -0.98
CA ILE A 249 17.90 27.53 -0.42
C ILE A 249 18.48 27.77 0.99
N ASP A 250 18.47 26.75 1.84
CA ASP A 250 19.06 26.82 3.18
C ASP A 250 20.54 27.16 3.15
N GLN A 251 21.31 26.54 2.26
CA GLN A 251 22.73 26.85 2.08
C GLN A 251 22.94 28.32 1.66
N ALA A 252 22.11 28.83 0.75
CA ALA A 252 22.18 30.21 0.30
C ALA A 252 21.85 31.20 1.44
N ILE A 253 20.84 30.90 2.26
CA ILE A 253 20.48 31.70 3.44
C ILE A 253 21.60 31.66 4.48
N SER A 254 22.18 30.49 4.76
CA SER A 254 23.29 30.34 5.70
C SER A 254 24.50 31.18 5.26
N ASN A 255 24.82 31.19 3.97
CA ASN A 255 25.92 31.98 3.42
C ASN A 255 25.67 33.50 3.49
N SER A 256 24.41 33.94 3.62
CA SER A 256 24.05 35.37 3.73
C SER A 256 24.26 35.99 5.12
N GLY A 257 24.78 35.21 6.10
CA GLY A 257 25.05 35.71 7.45
C GLY A 257 23.82 35.80 8.36
N ASN A 258 22.68 35.21 7.97
CA ASN A 258 21.45 35.14 8.76
C ASN A 258 21.14 33.71 9.24
N PRO A 259 21.96 33.13 10.14
CA PRO A 259 21.85 31.72 10.54
C PRO A 259 20.54 31.38 11.27
N GLY A 260 19.83 32.37 11.83
CA GLY A 260 18.56 32.16 12.53
C GLY A 260 17.35 31.83 11.65
N LYS A 261 17.51 31.78 10.31
CA LYS A 261 16.40 31.58 9.35
C LYS A 261 16.47 30.26 8.57
N THR A 262 17.30 29.31 8.97
CA THR A 262 17.38 27.99 8.29
C THR A 262 16.04 27.24 8.41
N ILE A 263 15.54 26.74 7.29
CA ILE A 263 14.24 26.09 7.18
C ILE A 263 14.36 24.61 7.54
N VAL A 264 15.44 23.94 7.11
CA VAL A 264 15.59 22.49 7.16
C VAL A 264 16.73 22.05 8.07
N LEU A 265 17.96 22.50 7.82
CA LEU A 265 19.16 22.05 8.53
C LEU A 265 20.04 23.22 8.96
N GLN A 266 20.68 23.07 10.11
CA GLN A 266 21.69 24.03 10.59
C GLN A 266 23.07 23.82 9.93
N VAL A 267 23.27 22.68 9.25
CA VAL A 267 24.55 22.27 8.64
C VAL A 267 24.39 22.21 7.13
N GLY A 268 25.48 22.44 6.39
CA GLY A 268 25.46 22.46 4.93
C GLY A 268 24.98 21.15 4.29
N LEU A 269 24.34 21.27 3.13
CA LEU A 269 23.63 20.20 2.41
C LEU A 269 24.44 18.90 2.21
N LEU A 270 25.76 19.01 2.01
CA LEU A 270 26.66 17.88 1.72
C LEU A 270 27.79 17.74 2.75
N ASP A 271 27.60 18.25 3.97
CA ASP A 271 28.58 18.04 5.02
C ASP A 271 28.39 16.68 5.69
N PHE A 272 29.13 15.68 5.21
CA PHE A 272 29.15 14.33 5.77
C PHE A 272 30.02 14.20 7.03
N THR A 273 30.71 15.26 7.44
CA THR A 273 31.65 15.22 8.58
C THR A 273 30.99 15.52 9.92
N LYS A 274 29.76 16.05 9.90
CA LYS A 274 29.05 16.52 11.09
C LYS A 274 27.64 15.96 11.16
N GLY A 275 27.23 15.63 12.38
CA GLY A 275 25.85 15.40 12.73
C GLY A 275 25.04 16.67 12.82
N CYS A 276 23.71 16.52 12.83
CA CYS A 276 22.77 17.62 12.88
C CYS A 276 21.47 17.23 13.57
N VAL A 277 20.78 18.23 14.13
CA VAL A 277 19.44 18.10 14.70
C VAL A 277 18.43 18.71 13.73
N SER A 278 17.26 18.05 13.60
CA SER A 278 16.17 18.59 12.79
C SER A 278 15.63 19.87 13.40
N SER A 279 15.50 20.92 12.59
CA SER A 279 14.85 22.16 13.01
C SER A 279 13.34 21.92 13.26
N SER A 280 12.70 22.75 14.08
CA SER A 280 11.24 22.68 14.27
C SER A 280 10.48 22.93 12.96
N ASN A 281 11.04 23.75 12.07
CA ASN A 281 10.50 24.02 10.74
C ASN A 281 10.53 22.77 9.85
N ALA A 282 11.62 21.99 9.89
CA ALA A 282 11.70 20.71 9.20
C ALA A 282 10.64 19.74 9.71
N VAL A 283 10.45 19.65 11.03
CA VAL A 283 9.40 18.80 11.64
C VAL A 283 8.01 19.23 11.17
N LEU A 284 7.72 20.54 11.13
CA LEU A 284 6.45 21.06 10.64
C LEU A 284 6.24 20.75 9.14
N LEU A 285 7.28 20.89 8.32
CA LEU A 285 7.23 20.58 6.89
C LEU A 285 6.93 19.10 6.63
N VAL A 286 7.60 18.20 7.37
CA VAL A 286 7.32 16.76 7.30
C VAL A 286 5.92 16.44 7.84
N ALA A 287 5.49 17.09 8.92
CA ALA A 287 4.12 16.93 9.42
C ALA A 287 3.07 17.34 8.37
N ALA A 288 3.30 18.45 7.65
CA ALA A 288 2.42 18.87 6.55
C ALA A 288 2.39 17.85 5.41
N GLN A 289 3.53 17.26 5.05
CA GLN A 289 3.58 16.18 4.07
C GLN A 289 2.84 14.92 4.55
N CYS A 290 3.03 14.50 5.81
CA CYS A 290 2.29 13.39 6.40
C CYS A 290 0.78 13.63 6.35
N ILE A 291 0.31 14.83 6.70
CA ILE A 291 -1.12 15.19 6.65
C ILE A 291 -1.64 15.11 5.20
N PHE A 292 -0.88 15.64 4.24
CA PHE A 292 -1.26 15.58 2.83
C PHE A 292 -1.42 14.12 2.35
N TYR A 293 -0.45 13.26 2.64
CA TYR A 293 -0.54 11.85 2.28
C TYR A 293 -1.67 11.15 3.03
N LEU A 294 -1.91 11.49 4.30
CA LEU A 294 -2.96 10.89 5.12
C LEU A 294 -4.34 11.21 4.57
N ILE A 295 -4.55 12.42 4.08
CA ILE A 295 -5.78 12.81 3.38
C ILE A 295 -5.96 11.97 2.11
N ILE A 296 -4.91 11.82 1.30
CA ILE A 296 -4.97 10.98 0.09
C ILE A 296 -5.31 9.53 0.45
N GLU A 297 -4.65 8.98 1.48
CA GLU A 297 -4.90 7.63 1.95
C GLU A 297 -6.34 7.43 2.43
N ILE A 298 -6.88 8.36 3.22
CA ILE A 298 -8.28 8.34 3.68
C ILE A 298 -9.23 8.40 2.49
N ILE A 299 -8.99 9.27 1.50
CA ILE A 299 -9.83 9.37 0.29
C ILE A 299 -9.84 8.04 -0.46
N VAL A 300 -8.67 7.46 -0.72
CA VAL A 300 -8.54 6.17 -1.42
C VAL A 300 -9.17 5.05 -0.61
N PHE A 301 -9.02 5.06 0.72
CA PHE A 301 -9.66 4.09 1.60
C PHE A 301 -11.19 4.21 1.59
N VAL A 302 -11.75 5.42 1.64
CA VAL A 302 -13.20 5.66 1.55
C VAL A 302 -13.74 5.15 0.22
N LEU A 303 -13.08 5.48 -0.90
CA LEU A 303 -13.45 4.94 -2.21
C LEU A 303 -13.41 3.41 -2.21
N PHE A 304 -12.35 2.80 -1.69
CA PHE A 304 -12.24 1.35 -1.57
C PHE A 304 -13.34 0.74 -0.69
N ALA A 305 -13.60 1.34 0.48
CA ALA A 305 -14.50 0.83 1.51
C ALA A 305 -15.97 0.86 1.07
N PHE A 306 -16.42 1.94 0.43
CA PHE A 306 -17.82 2.08 0.01
C PHE A 306 -18.14 1.36 -1.29
N PHE A 307 -17.22 1.36 -2.27
CA PHE A 307 -17.55 0.79 -3.58
C PHE A 307 -17.38 -0.74 -3.64
N THR A 308 -16.53 -1.35 -2.81
CA THR A 308 -16.24 -2.78 -2.90
C THR A 308 -17.22 -3.60 -2.04
N ASP A 309 -18.24 -4.24 -2.62
CA ASP A 309 -19.34 -4.85 -1.82
C ASP A 309 -18.95 -6.04 -0.93
N ARG A 310 -17.84 -6.75 -1.23
CA ARG A 310 -17.40 -7.90 -0.45
C ARG A 310 -15.91 -7.82 -0.15
N ASP A 311 -15.58 -7.78 1.13
CA ASP A 311 -14.21 -7.93 1.60
C ASP A 311 -13.90 -9.42 1.82
N THR A 312 -13.41 -10.09 0.77
CA THR A 312 -13.17 -11.54 0.80
C THR A 312 -12.02 -11.95 1.72
N TRP A 313 -11.11 -11.03 2.06
CA TRP A 313 -9.87 -11.37 2.79
C TRP A 313 -9.62 -10.47 4.01
N GLY A 314 -10.63 -9.75 4.50
CA GLY A 314 -10.51 -8.86 5.65
C GLY A 314 -9.60 -7.65 5.43
N MET A 315 -9.30 -7.29 4.18
CA MET A 315 -8.36 -6.20 3.88
C MET A 315 -8.89 -4.83 4.28
N LYS A 316 -10.22 -4.61 4.25
CA LYS A 316 -10.80 -3.36 4.74
C LYS A 316 -10.54 -3.20 6.22
N ARG A 317 -10.71 -4.28 6.98
CA ARG A 317 -10.45 -4.29 8.43
C ARG A 317 -8.97 -4.06 8.72
N GLU A 318 -8.08 -4.76 8.02
CA GLU A 318 -6.62 -4.57 8.14
C GLU A 318 -6.21 -3.11 7.86
N THR A 319 -6.66 -2.55 6.73
CA THR A 319 -6.34 -1.17 6.36
C THR A 319 -6.95 -0.16 7.34
N PHE A 320 -8.20 -0.36 7.79
CA PHE A 320 -8.83 0.51 8.78
C PHE A 320 -8.05 0.55 10.10
N VAL A 321 -7.62 -0.62 10.58
CA VAL A 321 -6.79 -0.74 11.79
C VAL A 321 -5.47 -0.02 11.60
N LEU A 322 -4.81 -0.18 10.45
CA LEU A 322 -3.55 0.50 10.16
C LEU A 322 -3.70 2.03 10.11
N ILE A 323 -4.68 2.55 9.37
CA ILE A 323 -4.94 4.00 9.31
C ILE A 323 -5.22 4.55 10.72
N SER A 324 -5.95 3.80 11.55
CA SER A 324 -6.22 4.20 12.94
C SER A 324 -4.94 4.30 13.76
N PHE A 325 -4.08 3.28 13.71
CA PHE A 325 -2.77 3.31 14.40
C PHE A 325 -1.85 4.39 13.85
N GLN A 326 -1.91 4.66 12.55
CA GLN A 326 -1.11 5.68 11.88
C GLN A 326 -1.49 7.09 12.34
N VAL A 327 -2.79 7.38 12.42
CA VAL A 327 -3.31 8.66 12.96
C VAL A 327 -2.83 8.84 14.40
N VAL A 328 -2.95 7.80 15.24
CA VAL A 328 -2.48 7.85 16.64
C VAL A 328 -0.96 8.07 16.70
N ALA A 329 -0.18 7.34 15.92
CA ALA A 329 1.27 7.48 15.87
C ALA A 329 1.71 8.87 15.38
N ALA A 330 1.02 9.43 14.39
CA ALA A 330 1.27 10.79 13.89
C ALA A 330 0.97 11.85 14.96
N ILE A 331 -0.16 11.74 15.66
CA ILE A 331 -0.52 12.64 16.76
C ILE A 331 0.52 12.55 17.89
N LEU A 332 0.88 11.33 18.30
CA LEU A 332 1.89 11.12 19.34
C LEU A 332 3.24 11.69 18.92
N TYR A 333 3.68 11.46 17.69
CA TYR A 333 4.95 12.00 17.18
C TYR A 333 4.98 13.54 17.21
N ILE A 334 3.90 14.19 16.75
CA ILE A 334 3.79 15.67 16.76
C ILE A 334 3.74 16.19 18.20
N ALA A 335 2.94 15.57 19.07
CA ALA A 335 2.79 15.98 20.46
C ALA A 335 4.12 15.86 21.23
N LEU A 336 4.78 14.70 21.13
CA LEU A 336 6.08 14.45 21.76
C LEU A 336 7.17 15.38 21.22
N GLY A 337 7.19 15.64 19.90
CA GLY A 337 8.15 16.55 19.28
C GLY A 337 7.93 18.04 19.60
N SER A 338 6.74 18.40 20.07
CA SER A 338 6.36 19.78 20.40
C SER A 338 6.55 20.11 21.89
N ILE A 339 6.60 19.11 22.76
CA ILE A 339 6.87 19.29 24.20
C ILE A 339 8.38 19.53 24.41
N GLY A 340 8.72 20.72 24.89
CA GLY A 340 10.12 21.15 25.07
C GLY A 340 10.98 20.15 25.86
N ILE A 341 10.50 19.73 27.04
CA ILE A 341 11.24 18.78 27.90
C ILE A 341 11.48 17.41 27.22
N ILE A 342 10.54 16.96 26.38
CA ILE A 342 10.71 15.69 25.66
C ILE A 342 11.78 15.84 24.60
N LYS A 343 11.78 16.96 23.87
CA LYS A 343 12.77 17.27 22.85
C LYS A 343 14.19 17.47 23.42
N THR A 344 14.32 18.13 24.57
CA THR A 344 15.63 18.53 25.13
C THR A 344 16.22 17.53 26.11
N LEU A 345 15.40 16.68 26.74
CA LEU A 345 15.84 15.70 27.74
C LEU A 345 15.48 14.27 27.32
N VAL A 346 14.19 13.96 27.17
CA VAL A 346 13.73 12.56 27.00
C VAL A 346 14.23 11.93 25.70
N ASP A 347 14.30 12.70 24.60
CA ASP A 347 14.78 12.22 23.29
C ASP A 347 16.21 11.66 23.36
N TYR A 348 17.04 12.16 24.29
CA TYR A 348 18.41 11.72 24.51
C TYR A 348 18.52 10.44 25.36
N PHE A 349 17.41 9.96 25.94
CA PHE A 349 17.29 8.64 26.57
C PHE A 349 16.55 7.65 25.67
N VAL A 350 15.38 8.04 25.19
CA VAL A 350 14.52 7.25 24.30
C VAL A 350 14.01 8.18 23.21
N ALA A 351 14.45 7.95 21.99
CA ALA A 351 14.13 8.84 20.88
C ALA A 351 12.61 8.85 20.62
N TYR A 352 11.96 10.02 20.61
CA TYR A 352 10.50 10.08 20.37
C TYR A 352 10.15 9.60 18.95
N ALA A 353 11.11 9.66 18.03
CA ALA A 353 11.00 9.07 16.70
C ALA A 353 10.70 7.55 16.73
N HIS A 354 11.03 6.84 17.81
CA HIS A 354 10.70 5.43 17.98
C HIS A 354 9.20 5.16 17.88
N VAL A 355 8.32 6.11 18.23
CA VAL A 355 6.86 5.94 18.05
C VAL A 355 6.51 5.62 16.60
N ILE A 356 7.12 6.34 15.67
CA ILE A 356 6.94 6.12 14.24
C ILE A 356 7.60 4.81 13.80
N LEU A 357 8.80 4.51 14.27
CA LEU A 357 9.50 3.26 13.90
C LEU A 357 8.76 2.02 14.39
N ILE A 358 8.15 2.08 15.58
CA ILE A 358 7.28 1.03 16.11
C ILE A 358 6.02 0.88 15.25
N TYR A 359 5.42 2.00 14.82
CA TYR A 359 4.31 1.95 13.86
C TYR A 359 4.71 1.26 12.55
N VAL A 360 5.90 1.54 12.00
CA VAL A 360 6.41 0.85 10.79
C VAL A 360 6.55 -0.66 11.03
N GLY A 361 7.00 -1.07 12.22
CA GLY A 361 7.01 -2.48 12.62
C GLY A 361 5.61 -3.11 12.68
N LEU A 362 4.66 -2.40 13.29
CA LEU A 362 3.24 -2.82 13.36
C LEU A 362 2.63 -2.95 11.96
N GLU A 363 2.97 -2.03 11.05
CA GLU A 363 2.55 -2.08 9.66
C GLU A 363 2.98 -3.39 9.00
N LEU A 364 4.25 -3.78 9.14
CA LEU A 364 4.74 -5.06 8.60
C LEU A 364 4.07 -6.27 9.26
N CYS A 365 3.80 -6.21 10.57
CA CYS A 365 3.08 -7.26 11.27
C CYS A 365 1.69 -7.48 10.66
N VAL A 366 0.93 -6.40 10.40
CA VAL A 366 -0.42 -6.50 9.84
C VAL A 366 -0.41 -6.77 8.33
N ASN A 367 0.46 -6.11 7.55
CA ASN A 367 0.45 -6.20 6.09
C ASN A 367 1.19 -7.42 5.54
N VAL A 368 2.17 -7.97 6.27
CA VAL A 368 3.03 -9.06 5.78
C VAL A 368 2.91 -10.30 6.67
N VAL A 369 3.17 -10.18 7.97
CA VAL A 369 3.21 -11.36 8.86
C VAL A 369 1.82 -11.97 9.08
N ALA A 370 0.78 -11.16 9.27
CA ALA A 370 -0.57 -11.68 9.48
C ALA A 370 -1.12 -12.46 8.27
N PRO A 371 -1.02 -11.98 7.00
CA PRO A 371 -1.40 -12.77 5.83
C PRO A 371 -0.64 -14.08 5.67
N VAL A 372 0.65 -14.09 6.02
CA VAL A 372 1.45 -15.32 6.07
C VAL A 372 0.90 -16.26 7.14
N GLY A 373 0.63 -15.76 8.34
CA GLY A 373 0.04 -16.53 9.43
C GLY A 373 -1.31 -17.14 9.07
N TYR A 374 -2.18 -16.36 8.40
CA TYR A 374 -3.47 -16.86 7.89
C TYR A 374 -3.29 -17.97 6.86
N ALA A 375 -2.32 -17.85 5.94
CA ALA A 375 -2.02 -18.89 4.96
C ALA A 375 -1.54 -20.19 5.64
N PHE A 376 -0.68 -20.11 6.66
CA PHE A 376 -0.28 -21.30 7.43
C PHE A 376 -1.44 -21.92 8.23
N MET A 377 -2.29 -21.08 8.84
CA MET A 377 -3.43 -21.55 9.61
C MET A 377 -4.46 -22.27 8.72
N MET A 378 -4.69 -21.78 7.50
CA MET A 378 -5.58 -22.44 6.53
C MET A 378 -5.03 -23.81 6.12
N ASP A 379 -3.76 -23.89 5.71
CA ASP A 379 -3.14 -25.15 5.30
C ASP A 379 -3.13 -26.17 6.46
N TRP A 380 -2.97 -25.70 7.72
CA TRP A 380 -3.11 -26.57 8.89
C TRP A 380 -4.52 -27.16 8.96
N LYS A 381 -5.56 -26.31 8.88
CA LYS A 381 -6.96 -26.76 8.99
C LYS A 381 -7.32 -27.77 7.89
N GLU A 382 -6.92 -27.51 6.65
CA GLU A 382 -7.11 -28.45 5.53
C GLU A 382 -6.38 -29.78 5.79
N GLY A 383 -5.16 -29.74 6.32
CA GLY A 383 -4.37 -30.94 6.64
C GLY A 383 -4.91 -31.80 7.78
N ARG A 384 -5.80 -31.30 8.64
CA ARG A 384 -6.44 -32.10 9.70
C ARG A 384 -7.60 -32.98 9.21
N GLY A 385 -7.91 -32.98 7.91
CA GLY A 385 -9.06 -33.72 7.41
C GLY A 385 -10.39 -33.13 7.86
N GLU A 386 -10.40 -31.87 8.34
CA GLU A 386 -11.56 -31.00 8.11
C GLU A 386 -11.55 -30.63 6.62
N GLU A 387 -11.66 -31.62 5.74
CA GLU A 387 -12.47 -31.42 4.55
C GLU A 387 -13.85 -31.08 5.12
N MET A 388 -14.10 -29.79 5.39
CA MET A 388 -15.43 -29.26 5.13
C MET A 388 -15.64 -29.58 3.66
N ASP A 389 -16.19 -30.77 3.42
CA ASP A 389 -16.74 -31.19 2.16
C ASP A 389 -17.41 -29.94 1.62
N THR A 390 -16.89 -29.38 0.52
CA THR A 390 -17.32 -28.06 0.06
C THR A 390 -18.83 -28.07 -0.17
N VAL A 391 -19.38 -29.27 -0.42
CA VAL A 391 -20.79 -29.64 -0.37
C VAL A 391 -21.38 -29.54 1.04
N GLY A 392 -20.79 -30.16 2.07
CA GLY A 392 -21.22 -30.05 3.47
C GLY A 392 -21.22 -28.61 4.02
N GLY A 393 -20.22 -27.79 3.69
CA GLY A 393 -20.22 -26.37 4.05
C GLY A 393 -21.27 -25.56 3.28
N PHE A 394 -21.48 -25.87 2.00
CA PHE A 394 -22.53 -25.26 1.17
C PHE A 394 -23.94 -25.66 1.64
N LEU A 395 -24.12 -26.90 2.12
CA LEU A 395 -25.37 -27.43 2.66
C LEU A 395 -25.66 -26.98 4.10
N GLN A 396 -24.65 -26.54 4.85
CA GLN A 396 -24.86 -25.96 6.20
C GLN A 396 -25.40 -24.52 6.13
N ASP A 397 -25.11 -23.78 5.05
CA ASP A 397 -25.65 -22.44 4.86
C ASP A 397 -27.10 -22.52 4.36
N LYS A 398 -28.05 -22.35 5.28
CA LYS A 398 -29.49 -22.43 5.02
C LYS A 398 -29.92 -21.58 3.82
N LYS A 399 -29.28 -20.44 3.58
CA LYS A 399 -29.60 -19.55 2.47
C LYS A 399 -29.17 -20.12 1.11
N ASN A 400 -28.03 -20.81 1.06
CA ASN A 400 -27.57 -21.47 -0.15
C ASN A 400 -28.42 -22.70 -0.46
N VAL A 401 -28.85 -23.42 0.58
CA VAL A 401 -29.83 -24.52 0.45
C VAL A 401 -31.19 -24.01 -0.05
N GLU A 402 -31.70 -22.90 0.48
CA GLU A 402 -32.94 -22.29 -0.01
C GLU A 402 -32.84 -21.86 -1.47
N ASN A 403 -31.73 -21.22 -1.86
CA ASN A 403 -31.50 -20.85 -3.27
C ASN A 403 -31.39 -22.07 -4.19
N LEU A 404 -30.74 -23.15 -3.73
CA LEU A 404 -30.61 -24.39 -4.49
C LEU A 404 -31.96 -25.10 -4.65
N LEU A 405 -32.76 -25.14 -3.57
CA LEU A 405 -34.12 -25.69 -3.58
C LEU A 405 -35.06 -24.86 -4.45
N ASP A 406 -34.96 -23.54 -4.43
CA ASP A 406 -35.77 -22.66 -5.28
C ASP A 406 -35.39 -22.81 -6.76
N PHE A 407 -34.09 -22.99 -7.06
CA PHE A 407 -33.64 -23.32 -8.40
C PHE A 407 -34.16 -24.69 -8.86
N ALA A 408 -34.17 -25.69 -7.98
CA ALA A 408 -34.66 -27.03 -8.28
C ALA A 408 -36.18 -27.10 -8.46
N ARG A 409 -36.98 -26.23 -7.79
CA ARG A 409 -38.45 -26.18 -7.97
C ARG A 409 -38.89 -25.52 -9.28
N ARG A 410 -38.05 -24.66 -9.86
CA ARG A 410 -38.38 -23.89 -11.08
C ARG A 410 -38.07 -24.64 -12.37
N ARG A 411 -37.49 -25.84 -12.27
CA ARG A 411 -37.12 -26.71 -13.38
C ARG A 411 -37.89 -28.00 -13.27
#